data_AF-A0A162F6S4-F1
#
_entry.id   AF-A0A162F6S4-F1
#
_cell.length_a   1.000
_cell.length_b   1.000
_cell.length_c   1.000
_cell.angle_alpha   90.00
_cell.angle_beta   90.00
_cell.angle_gamma   90.00
#
_symmetry.space_group_name_H-M   'P 1'
#
loop_
_entity.id
_entity.type
_entity.pdbx_description
1 polymer ?
#
loop_
_entity_poly.entity_id
_entity_poly.type
_entity_poly.pdbx_seq_one_letter_code
_entity_poly.pdbx_strand_id
1 'polypeptide(L)'
;MHAGDWVDEAALDALEARAARLLAVWGNNDPEPVRARLPEVARALIAGLDMRVVHETGGAAGREARADATFPGADVLVFGHSHIPWDTVSPAGLRLLNPGSPTDRRRQPTCTVFTALAADGQLSDVRATHLAPRAGTIPGGGARGSQGSDVGLGSPR
;
A
#
# COMPACT_ATOMS: atom_id res chain seq x y z
N MET A 1 9.24 4.44 -1.16
CA MET A 1 9.04 3.27 -2.03
C MET A 1 7.58 2.87 -1.96
N HIS A 2 6.96 2.44 -3.06
CA HIS A 2 5.54 2.07 -3.08
C HIS A 2 5.33 0.80 -3.91
N ALA A 3 4.64 -0.19 -3.32
CA ALA A 3 4.52 -1.53 -3.89
C ALA A 3 3.26 -1.72 -4.75
N GLY A 4 2.84 -0.71 -5.50
CA GLY A 4 1.64 -0.74 -6.36
C GLY A 4 0.31 -0.52 -5.64
N ASP A 5 -0.79 -0.65 -6.39
CA ASP A 5 -2.17 -0.35 -5.97
C ASP A 5 -2.38 1.14 -5.63
N TRP A 6 -2.02 1.99 -6.60
CA TRP A 6 -2.29 3.42 -6.65
C TRP A 6 -3.77 3.75 -6.86
N VAL A 7 -4.49 2.89 -7.60
CA VAL A 7 -5.91 3.01 -7.99
C VAL A 7 -6.19 4.11 -9.01
N ASP A 8 -5.53 5.27 -8.93
CA ASP A 8 -5.65 6.35 -9.89
C ASP A 8 -4.35 7.15 -10.08
N GLU A 9 -4.29 7.95 -11.15
CA GLU A 9 -3.12 8.79 -11.46
C GLU A 9 -2.91 9.93 -10.46
N ALA A 10 -3.99 10.43 -9.84
CA ALA A 10 -3.90 11.54 -8.90
C ALA A 10 -3.13 11.13 -7.62
N ALA A 11 -3.29 9.88 -7.16
CA ALA A 11 -2.51 9.32 -6.07
C ALA A 11 -1.02 9.22 -6.41
N LEU A 12 -0.70 8.80 -7.64
CA LEU A 12 0.67 8.75 -8.14
C LEU A 12 1.28 10.15 -8.21
N ASP A 13 0.60 11.10 -8.86
CA ASP A 13 1.02 12.49 -9.01
C ASP A 13 1.28 13.15 -7.65
N ALA A 14 0.40 12.91 -6.67
CA ALA A 14 0.53 13.48 -5.34
C ALA A 14 1.76 12.96 -4.58
N LEU A 15 2.13 11.68 -4.75
CA LEU A 15 3.33 11.14 -4.13
C LEU A 15 4.60 11.51 -4.90
N GLU A 16 4.56 11.54 -6.23
CA GLU A 16 5.67 12.02 -7.06
C GLU A 16 6.03 13.47 -6.72
N ALA A 17 5.04 14.37 -6.62
CA ALA A 17 5.26 15.77 -6.29
C ALA A 17 5.86 16.01 -4.89
N ARG A 18 5.67 15.06 -3.96
CA ARG A 18 6.13 15.18 -2.56
C ARG A 18 7.44 14.46 -2.29
N ALA A 19 7.80 13.47 -3.10
CA ALA A 19 8.98 12.66 -2.90
C ALA A 19 10.19 13.29 -3.58
N ALA A 20 11.33 13.39 -2.87
CA ALA A 20 12.60 13.72 -3.51
C ALA A 20 13.03 12.66 -4.54
N ARG A 21 12.60 11.41 -4.33
CA ARG A 21 12.75 10.29 -5.25
C ARG A 21 11.64 9.27 -4.98
N LEU A 22 10.97 8.81 -6.03
CA LEU A 22 9.98 7.74 -5.96
C LEU A 22 10.51 6.47 -6.65
N LEU A 23 10.50 5.36 -5.92
CA LEU A 23 10.73 4.02 -6.47
C LEU A 23 9.45 3.22 -6.27
N ALA A 24 8.82 2.87 -7.38
CA ALA A 24 7.42 2.46 -7.42
C ALA A 24 7.17 1.45 -8.55
N VAL A 25 6.17 0.60 -8.34
CA VAL A 25 5.63 -0.32 -9.34
C VAL A 25 4.13 -0.15 -9.46
N TRP A 26 3.52 -0.66 -10.52
CA TRP A 26 2.08 -0.89 -10.55
C TRP A 26 1.69 -2.19 -9.83
N GLY A 27 0.44 -2.26 -9.36
CA GLY A 27 -0.20 -3.41 -8.74
C GLY A 27 -1.45 -3.87 -9.49
N ASN A 28 -2.13 -4.89 -8.97
CA ASN A 28 -3.22 -5.54 -9.68
C ASN A 28 -4.49 -4.65 -9.80
N ASN A 29 -4.61 -3.61 -8.97
CA ASN A 29 -5.74 -2.68 -9.02
C ASN A 29 -5.48 -1.44 -9.88
N ASP A 30 -4.30 -1.31 -10.48
CA ASP A 30 -3.91 -0.11 -11.21
C ASP A 30 -4.43 -0.09 -12.65
N PRO A 31 -5.06 1.02 -13.08
CA PRO A 31 -5.56 1.15 -14.44
C PRO A 31 -4.41 1.40 -15.44
N GLU A 32 -4.70 1.21 -16.73
CA GLU A 32 -3.71 1.36 -17.82
C GLU A 32 -2.92 2.69 -17.76
N PRO A 33 -3.52 3.86 -17.47
CA PRO A 33 -2.75 5.10 -17.36
C PRO A 33 -1.65 5.08 -16.29
N VAL A 34 -1.90 4.42 -15.14
CA VAL A 34 -0.88 4.23 -14.08
C VAL A 34 0.16 3.20 -14.54
N ARG A 35 -0.28 2.08 -15.13
CA ARG A 35 0.62 1.01 -15.60
C ARG A 35 1.55 1.48 -16.72
N ALA A 36 1.11 2.42 -17.56
CA ALA A 36 1.94 3.03 -18.60
C ALA A 36 3.09 3.88 -18.04
N ARG A 37 3.00 4.33 -16.78
CA ARG A 37 3.99 5.21 -16.13
C ARG A 37 4.96 4.46 -15.22
N LEU A 38 4.58 3.27 -14.76
CA LEU A 38 5.35 2.51 -13.76
C LEU A 38 5.81 1.16 -14.34
N PRO A 39 6.94 0.62 -13.88
CA PRO A 39 7.36 -0.73 -14.24
C PRO A 39 6.64 -1.78 -13.37
N GLU A 40 6.66 -3.04 -13.82
CA GLU A 40 6.27 -4.18 -12.98
C GLU A 40 7.29 -4.46 -11.87
N VAL A 41 8.57 -4.19 -12.16
CA VAL A 41 9.70 -4.34 -11.24
C VAL A 41 10.54 -3.07 -11.27
N ALA A 42 10.66 -2.40 -10.13
CA ALA A 42 11.51 -1.22 -9.99
C ALA A 42 12.83 -1.57 -9.30
N ARG A 43 13.92 -0.94 -9.75
CA ARG A 43 15.29 -1.26 -9.31
C ARG A 43 16.06 0.03 -9.06
N ALA A 44 16.83 0.09 -7.98
CA ALA A 44 17.70 1.23 -7.69
C ALA A 44 18.85 0.86 -6.75
N LEU A 45 20.03 1.42 -7.00
CA LEU A 45 21.08 1.50 -5.98
C LEU A 45 20.79 2.70 -5.07
N ILE A 46 20.64 2.46 -3.78
CA ILE A 46 20.38 3.52 -2.77
C ILE A 46 21.32 3.28 -1.59
N ALA A 47 22.19 4.26 -1.33
CA ALA A 47 23.17 4.20 -0.23
C ALA A 47 23.99 2.88 -0.23
N GLY A 48 24.36 2.37 -1.40
CA GLY A 48 25.13 1.14 -1.55
C GLY A 48 24.32 -0.17 -1.55
N LEU A 49 22.99 -0.11 -1.46
CA LEU A 49 22.10 -1.28 -1.45
C LEU A 49 21.35 -1.43 -2.78
N ASP A 50 21.31 -2.63 -3.37
CA ASP A 50 20.45 -2.99 -4.49
C ASP A 50 19.01 -3.20 -3.99
N MET A 51 18.21 -2.16 -4.19
CA MET A 51 16.80 -2.10 -3.80
C MET A 51 15.92 -2.54 -4.96
N ARG A 52 15.02 -3.49 -4.69
CA ARG A 52 13.99 -3.97 -5.60
C ARG A 52 12.61 -3.65 -5.04
N VAL A 53 11.67 -3.33 -5.92
CA VAL A 53 10.25 -3.22 -5.58
C VAL A 53 9.44 -4.04 -6.57
N VAL A 54 8.49 -4.81 -6.07
CA VAL A 54 7.48 -5.55 -6.84
C VAL A 54 6.13 -5.46 -6.13
N HIS A 55 5.03 -5.74 -6.83
CA HIS A 55 3.72 -5.72 -6.17
C HIS A 55 3.47 -7.00 -5.36
N GLU A 56 3.80 -8.17 -5.91
CA GLU A 56 3.49 -9.45 -5.29
C GLU A 56 4.66 -10.45 -5.43
N THR A 57 4.79 -11.34 -4.44
CA THR A 57 5.80 -12.41 -4.40
C THR A 57 5.17 -13.82 -4.40
N GLY A 58 3.87 -13.90 -4.61
CA GLY A 58 3.03 -15.09 -4.45
C GLY A 58 2.76 -15.45 -2.99
N GLY A 59 2.34 -16.70 -2.78
CA GLY A 59 2.00 -17.22 -1.45
C GLY A 59 3.16 -17.13 -0.44
N ALA A 60 2.82 -17.01 0.85
CA ALA A 60 3.81 -16.88 1.93
C ALA A 60 4.73 -18.10 2.05
N ALA A 61 4.21 -19.30 1.80
CA ALA A 61 5.02 -20.52 1.82
C ALA A 61 6.11 -20.47 0.73
N GLY A 62 7.36 -20.65 1.16
CA GLY A 62 8.54 -20.64 0.28
C GLY A 62 8.83 -19.28 -0.36
N ARG A 63 8.28 -18.18 0.17
CA ARG A 63 8.48 -16.83 -0.36
C ARG A 63 9.95 -16.46 -0.42
N GLU A 64 10.68 -16.65 0.67
CA GLU A 64 12.08 -16.27 0.79
C GLU A 64 12.96 -16.96 -0.26
N ALA A 65 12.85 -18.28 -0.39
CA ALA A 65 13.61 -19.05 -1.37
C ALA A 65 13.26 -18.67 -2.83
N ARG A 66 11.98 -18.37 -3.10
CA ARG A 66 11.55 -17.87 -4.41
C ARG A 66 12.06 -16.46 -4.68
N ALA A 67 12.08 -15.58 -3.68
CA ALA A 67 12.63 -14.25 -3.81
C ALA A 67 14.13 -14.30 -4.11
N ASP A 68 14.88 -15.19 -3.45
CA ASP A 68 16.30 -15.42 -3.74
C ASP A 68 16.53 -15.83 -5.20
N ALA A 69 15.72 -16.77 -5.70
CA ALA A 69 15.84 -17.24 -7.08
C ALA A 69 15.47 -16.17 -8.12
N THR A 70 14.44 -15.36 -7.84
CA THR A 70 13.93 -14.35 -8.78
C THR A 70 14.74 -13.05 -8.75
N PHE A 71 15.30 -12.68 -7.60
CA PHE A 71 16.03 -11.43 -7.39
C PHE A 71 17.44 -11.67 -6.87
N PRO A 72 18.28 -12.45 -7.58
CA PRO A 72 19.66 -12.67 -7.16
C PRO A 72 20.41 -11.34 -7.07
N GLY A 73 21.19 -11.17 -6.00
CA GLY A 73 21.99 -9.97 -5.75
C GLY A 73 21.21 -8.75 -5.28
N ALA A 74 19.90 -8.86 -5.01
CA ALA A 74 19.18 -7.82 -4.28
C ALA A 74 19.55 -7.84 -2.80
N ASP A 75 19.70 -6.68 -2.19
CA ASP A 75 19.90 -6.56 -0.74
C ASP A 75 18.55 -6.39 -0.02
N VAL A 76 17.61 -5.66 -0.65
CA VAL A 76 16.28 -5.40 -0.12
C VAL A 76 15.23 -5.56 -1.21
N LEU A 77 14.18 -6.33 -0.91
CA LEU A 77 12.99 -6.49 -1.74
C LEU A 77 11.77 -5.95 -0.99
N VAL A 78 11.19 -4.87 -1.49
CA VAL A 78 9.90 -4.36 -1.03
C VAL A 78 8.78 -4.95 -1.88
N PHE A 79 7.76 -5.50 -1.21
CA PHE A 79 6.58 -6.08 -1.86
C PHE A 79 5.28 -5.72 -1.15
N GLY A 80 4.14 -5.95 -1.80
CA GLY A 80 2.81 -5.53 -1.36
C GLY A 80 1.76 -6.63 -1.47
N HIS A 81 0.61 -6.29 -2.06
CA HIS A 81 -0.55 -7.13 -2.36
C HIS A 81 -1.32 -7.73 -1.16
N SER A 82 -0.63 -8.33 -0.19
CA SER A 82 -1.27 -9.05 0.92
C SER A 82 -1.86 -8.12 2.00
N HIS A 83 -1.34 -6.89 2.10
CA HIS A 83 -1.59 -5.92 3.18
C HIS A 83 -1.11 -6.40 4.56
N ILE A 84 -0.36 -7.50 4.63
CA ILE A 84 0.19 -8.06 5.86
C ILE A 84 1.62 -7.50 6.04
N PRO A 85 1.88 -6.74 7.11
CA PRO A 85 3.24 -6.32 7.43
C PRO A 85 4.18 -7.52 7.49
N TRP A 86 5.32 -7.44 6.80
CA TRP A 86 6.27 -8.52 6.67
C TRP A 86 7.68 -7.98 6.77
N ASP A 87 8.52 -8.67 7.54
CA ASP A 87 9.90 -8.29 7.71
C ASP A 87 10.75 -9.54 8.02
N THR A 88 11.38 -10.12 6.98
CA THR A 88 12.21 -11.33 7.11
C THR A 88 13.51 -11.22 6.33
N VAL A 89 14.46 -12.11 6.62
CA VAL A 89 15.68 -12.28 5.83
C VAL A 89 15.62 -13.67 5.20
N SER A 90 15.91 -13.75 3.91
CA SER A 90 15.97 -15.02 3.19
C SER A 90 17.25 -15.82 3.50
N PRO A 91 17.31 -17.10 3.10
CA PRO A 91 18.55 -17.88 3.20
C PRO A 91 19.76 -17.27 2.48
N ALA A 92 19.57 -16.56 1.37
CA ALA A 92 20.65 -15.89 0.66
C ALA A 92 21.00 -14.50 1.23
N GLY A 93 20.31 -14.04 2.28
CA GLY A 93 20.57 -12.76 2.94
C GLY A 93 19.75 -11.57 2.43
N LEU A 94 18.84 -11.77 1.48
CA LEU A 94 17.92 -10.73 1.00
C LEU A 94 16.95 -10.32 2.11
N ARG A 95 16.80 -9.02 2.39
CA ARG A 95 15.76 -8.51 3.30
C ARG A 95 14.44 -8.35 2.54
N LEU A 96 13.38 -9.02 3.00
CA LEU A 96 12.04 -8.94 2.42
C LEU A 96 11.13 -8.07 3.29
N LEU A 97 10.60 -6.99 2.73
CA LEU A 97 9.76 -6.02 3.42
C LEU A 97 8.39 -5.89 2.76
N ASN A 98 7.32 -6.07 3.53
CA ASN A 98 5.97 -5.64 3.16
C ASN A 98 5.49 -4.61 4.16
N PRO A 99 5.23 -3.35 3.75
CA PRO A 99 4.83 -2.31 4.69
C PRO A 99 3.40 -2.49 5.21
N GLY A 100 2.64 -3.46 4.70
CA GLY A 100 1.20 -3.54 4.88
C GLY A 100 0.49 -2.60 3.91
N SER A 101 -0.61 -1.98 4.38
CA SER A 101 -1.31 -0.95 3.61
C SER A 101 -1.58 0.29 4.46
N PRO A 102 -1.33 1.50 3.94
CA PRO A 102 -1.60 2.75 4.65
C PRO A 102 -3.08 3.14 4.66
N THR A 103 -3.91 2.53 3.81
CA THR A 103 -5.29 2.98 3.54
C THR A 103 -6.34 1.88 3.65
N ASP A 104 -5.97 0.61 3.43
CA ASP A 104 -6.84 -0.54 3.56
C ASP A 104 -6.18 -1.62 4.40
N ARG A 105 -6.48 -1.69 5.70
CA ARG A 105 -5.90 -2.72 6.57
C ARG A 105 -6.37 -4.15 6.27
N ARG A 106 -7.42 -4.35 5.47
CA ARG A 106 -8.12 -5.64 5.31
C ARG A 106 -8.40 -6.29 6.68
N ARG A 107 -7.74 -7.43 6.95
CA ARG A 107 -7.86 -8.21 8.19
C ARG A 107 -6.85 -7.80 9.27
N GLN A 108 -5.89 -6.92 8.97
CA GLN A 108 -4.91 -6.43 9.93
C GLN A 108 -5.55 -5.49 10.96
N PRO A 109 -5.01 -5.42 12.19
CA PRO A 109 -5.57 -4.58 13.24
C PRO A 109 -5.54 -3.08 12.91
N THR A 110 -4.54 -2.62 12.16
CA THR A 110 -4.39 -1.21 11.76
C THR A 110 -3.84 -1.10 10.33
N CYS A 111 -3.95 0.10 9.75
CA CYS A 111 -3.13 0.46 8.60
C CYS A 111 -1.67 0.64 9.04
N THR A 112 -0.72 0.37 8.16
CA THR A 112 0.71 0.41 8.47
C THR A 112 1.51 1.03 7.34
N VAL A 113 2.60 1.72 7.71
CA VAL A 113 3.70 2.13 6.82
C VAL A 113 5.03 1.73 7.44
N PHE A 114 6.05 1.49 6.63
CA PHE A 114 7.40 1.27 7.14
C PHE A 114 8.25 2.52 6.95
N THR A 115 9.12 2.77 7.92
CA THR A 115 10.24 3.71 7.81
C THR A 115 11.53 2.93 8.01
N ALA A 116 12.60 3.35 7.33
CA ALA A 116 13.92 2.75 7.45
C ALA A 116 14.98 3.79 7.05
N LEU A 117 16.19 3.62 7.57
CA LEU A 117 17.36 4.41 7.19
C LEU A 117 18.28 3.54 6.34
N ALA A 118 18.70 4.07 5.18
CA ALA A 118 19.70 3.43 4.33
C ALA A 118 20.96 4.29 4.32
N ALA A 119 22.08 3.75 4.79
CA ALA A 119 23.37 4.43 4.86
C ALA A 119 24.50 3.39 4.79
N ASP A 120 25.60 3.73 4.10
CA ASP A 120 26.83 2.93 4.08
C ASP A 120 26.64 1.43 3.77
N GLY A 121 25.77 1.11 2.80
CA GLY A 121 25.46 -0.26 2.39
C GLY A 121 24.63 -1.04 3.40
N GLN A 122 23.95 -0.36 4.33
CA GLN A 122 23.15 -1.00 5.38
C GLN A 122 21.76 -0.37 5.52
N LEU A 123 20.78 -1.23 5.79
CA LEU A 123 19.43 -0.84 6.13
C LEU A 123 19.24 -0.98 7.64
N SER A 124 18.99 0.13 8.33
CA SER A 124 18.77 0.19 9.78
C SER A 124 17.44 0.85 10.12
N ASP A 125 17.08 0.85 11.40
CA ASP A 125 15.88 1.52 11.93
C ASP A 125 14.58 1.17 11.18
N VAL A 126 14.47 -0.08 10.74
CA VAL A 126 13.25 -0.59 10.10
C VAL A 126 12.14 -0.62 11.15
N ARG A 127 11.12 0.22 10.96
CA ARG A 127 10.01 0.39 11.90
C ARG A 127 8.67 0.36 11.18
N ALA A 128 7.83 -0.57 11.60
CA ALA A 128 6.41 -0.59 11.26
C ALA A 128 5.67 0.45 12.11
N THR A 129 5.10 1.47 11.47
CA THR A 129 4.28 2.50 12.12
C THR A 129 2.82 2.19 11.90
N HIS A 130 2.09 1.93 12.99
CA HIS A 130 0.65 1.72 12.98
C HIS A 130 -0.06 3.08 12.89
N LEU A 131 -0.87 3.26 11.85
CA LEU A 131 -1.63 4.49 11.64
C LEU A 131 -2.95 4.42 12.42
N ALA A 132 -3.30 5.53 13.06
CA ALA A 132 -4.61 5.68 13.70
C ALA A 132 -5.72 5.46 12.65
N PRO A 133 -6.87 4.88 13.06
CA PRO A 133 -8.05 4.84 12.19
C PRO A 133 -8.36 6.25 11.69
N ARG A 134 -8.61 6.40 10.39
CA ARG A 134 -9.12 7.67 9.87
C ARG A 134 -10.42 7.99 10.62
N ALA A 135 -10.49 9.15 11.28
CA ALA A 135 -11.74 9.65 11.80
C ALA A 135 -12.74 9.66 10.64
N GLY A 136 -13.83 8.90 10.79
CA GLY A 136 -14.78 8.68 9.71
C GLY A 136 -15.27 10.00 9.12
N THR A 137 -15.48 10.00 7.81
CA THR A 137 -16.25 11.02 7.10
C THR A 137 -17.49 11.37 7.93
N ILE A 138 -17.65 12.65 8.29
CA ILE A 138 -18.87 13.14 8.95
C ILE A 138 -20.07 12.70 8.09
N PRO A 139 -21.09 12.01 8.62
CA PRO A 139 -22.32 11.76 7.89
C PRO A 139 -22.91 13.12 7.51
N GLY A 140 -23.04 13.37 6.20
CA GLY A 140 -23.60 14.61 5.68
C GLY A 140 -24.92 14.94 6.36
N GLY A 141 -24.95 16.08 7.02
CA GLY A 141 -26.18 16.70 7.51
C GLY A 141 -27.10 16.98 6.33
N GLY A 142 -28.30 16.42 6.40
CA GLY A 142 -29.36 16.63 5.42
C GLY A 142 -30.71 16.35 6.05
N ALA A 143 -31.09 17.17 7.04
CA ALA A 143 -32.47 17.24 7.51
C ALA A 143 -33.36 17.95 6.47
N ARG A 144 -34.49 17.32 6.15
CA ARG A 144 -35.80 17.87 5.69
C ARG A 144 -36.68 16.63 5.44
N GLY A 145 -37.82 16.36 6.08
CA GLY A 145 -38.79 17.21 6.75
C GLY A 145 -40.14 17.01 6.05
N SER A 146 -41.03 16.19 6.63
CA SER A 146 -42.50 16.15 6.43
C SER A 146 -43.06 15.06 7.35
N GLN A 147 -43.62 15.34 8.53
CA GLN A 147 -44.97 15.90 8.76
C GLN A 147 -45.93 15.43 7.66
N GLY A 148 -46.83 14.48 7.88
CA GLY A 148 -47.88 14.54 8.88
C GLY A 148 -49.14 15.06 8.20
N SER A 149 -50.02 14.17 7.76
CA SER A 149 -51.41 14.51 7.41
C SER A 149 -52.30 13.31 7.66
N ASP A 150 -52.77 13.25 8.90
CA ASP A 150 -54.03 12.60 9.27
C ASP A 150 -55.16 13.59 8.95
N VAL A 151 -56.10 13.18 8.10
CA VAL A 151 -57.40 13.82 7.93
C VAL A 151 -58.43 12.73 7.60
N GLY A 152 -59.25 12.39 8.59
CA GLY A 152 -60.51 11.68 8.38
C GLY A 152 -61.61 12.61 7.89
N LEU A 153 -62.59 12.03 7.18
CA LEU A 153 -64.05 12.18 7.32
C LEU A 153 -64.78 12.09 5.97
N GLY A 154 -65.79 11.20 5.94
CA GLY A 154 -67.07 11.46 5.27
C GLY A 154 -67.25 10.88 3.86
N SER A 155 -68.03 9.80 3.77
CA SER A 155 -68.83 9.51 2.57
C SER A 155 -70.31 9.71 2.91
N PRO A 156 -71.11 10.36 2.04
CA PRO A 156 -72.51 10.67 2.33
C PRO A 156 -73.48 9.64 1.73
N ARG A 157 -74.55 9.41 2.50
CA ARG A 157 -75.87 8.82 2.14
C ARG A 157 -75.95 7.31 1.93
#